data_AF-V5HIH8-F1
#
_entry.id   AF-V5HIH8-F1
#
_cell.length_a   1.000
_cell.length_b   1.000
_cell.length_c   1.000
_cell.angle_alpha   90.00
_cell.angle_beta   90.00
_cell.angle_gamma   90.00
#
_symmetry.space_group_name_H-M   'P 1'
#
loop_
_entity.id
_entity.type
_entity.pdbx_description
1 polymer ?
#
loop_
_entity_poly.entity_id
_entity_poly.type
_entity_poly.pdbx_seq_one_letter_code
_entity_poly.pdbx_strand_id
1 'polypeptide(L)' 'KCVYQGVEIAHNRTAHNVSPCESWTCDVNEGTVHIVGCVTWGAPENSLLEKKIKPHPGCCPKVVCPPIRT' A
#
# COMPACT_ATOMS: atom_id res chain seq x y z
N LYS A 1 -17.60 -11.70 6.43
CA LYS A 1 -16.26 -11.81 5.80
C LYS A 1 -16.36 -11.23 4.39
N CYS A 2 -15.26 -10.71 3.84
CA CYS A 2 -15.22 -10.20 2.47
C CYS A 2 -14.27 -11.06 1.63
N VAL A 3 -14.50 -11.09 0.31
CA VAL A 3 -13.58 -11.70 -0.64
C VAL A 3 -13.20 -10.65 -1.66
N TYR A 4 -11.92 -10.32 -1.74
CA TYR A 4 -11.40 -9.33 -2.68
C TYR A 4 -10.18 -9.90 -3.39
N GLN A 5 -10.19 -9.88 -4.73
CA GLN A 5 -9.14 -10.49 -5.57
C GLN A 5 -8.78 -11.94 -5.20
N GLY A 6 -9.76 -12.74 -4.76
CA GLY A 6 -9.55 -14.13 -4.34
C GLY A 6 -8.96 -14.31 -2.94
N VAL A 7 -8.74 -13.23 -2.18
CA VAL A 7 -8.30 -13.28 -0.78
C VAL A 7 -9.49 -13.11 0.14
N GLU A 8 -9.62 -14.03 1.09
CA GLU A 8 -10.62 -13.95 2.15
C GLU A 8 -10.13 -13.04 3.29
N ILE A 9 -10.92 -12.02 3.62
CA ILE A 9 -10.62 -11.03 4.65
C ILE A 9 -11.70 -11.12 5.73
N ALA A 10 -11.27 -11.38 6.97
CA ALA A 10 -12.18 -11.38 8.11
C ALA A 10 -12.66 -9.95 8.43
N HIS A 11 -13.81 -9.84 9.10
CA HIS A 11 -14.36 -8.54 9.51
C HIS A 11 -13.35 -7.76 10.35
N ASN A 12 -13.16 -6.47 10.05
CA ASN A 12 -12.21 -5.59 10.73
C ASN A 12 -10.76 -6.09 10.71
N ARG A 13 -10.42 -6.97 9.76
CA ARG A 13 -9.04 -7.35 9.48
C ARG A 13 -8.54 -6.66 8.22
N THR A 14 -7.27 -6.30 8.27
CA THR A 14 -6.55 -5.71 7.15
C THR A 14 -5.62 -6.77 6.55
N ALA A 15 -5.83 -7.06 5.27
CA ALA A 15 -4.89 -7.85 4.47
C ALA A 15 -3.87 -6.91 3.82
N HIS A 16 -2.59 -7.27 3.85
CA HIS A 16 -1.52 -6.49 3.25
C HIS A 16 -0.95 -7.26 2.07
N ASN A 17 -1.01 -6.68 0.87
CA ASN A 17 -0.55 -7.33 -0.34
C ASN A 17 0.76 -6.70 -0.85
N VAL A 18 1.52 -7.49 -1.61
CA VAL A 18 2.79 -7.06 -2.24
C VAL A 18 2.54 -6.60 -3.67
N SER A 19 1.64 -7.26 -4.39
CA SER A 19 1.28 -6.94 -5.78
C SER A 19 -0.19 -7.28 -6.03
N PRO A 20 -1.07 -6.28 -6.24
CA PRO A 20 -0.82 -4.84 -6.14
C PRO A 20 -0.40 -4.41 -4.73
N CYS A 21 0.43 -3.36 -4.62
CA CYS A 21 0.93 -2.86 -3.33
C CYS A 21 -0.14 -2.06 -2.59
N GLU A 22 -1.06 -2.78 -1.97
CA GLU A 22 -2.25 -2.24 -1.33
C GLU A 22 -2.51 -2.96 0.00
N SER A 23 -3.33 -2.34 0.82
CA SER A 23 -3.95 -3.00 1.97
C SER A 23 -5.47 -2.91 1.88
N TRP A 24 -6.13 -3.98 2.28
CA TRP A 24 -7.58 -4.15 2.13
C TRP A 24 -8.19 -4.44 3.49
N THR A 25 -9.14 -3.61 3.91
CA THR A 25 -9.85 -3.81 5.18
C THR A 25 -11.33 -4.10 4.91
N CYS A 26 -11.83 -5.18 5.49
CA CYS A 26 -13.21 -5.61 5.28
C CYS A 26 -14.15 -5.04 6.36
N ASP A 27 -15.06 -4.15 5.96
CA ASP A 27 -16.19 -3.76 6.78
C ASP A 27 -17.42 -4.59 6.39
N VAL A 28 -17.83 -5.51 7.25
CA VAL A 28 -18.97 -6.40 6.99
C VAL A 28 -20.29 -5.71 7.34
N ASN A 29 -20.25 -4.69 8.20
CA ASN A 29 -21.45 -3.94 8.59
C ASN A 29 -21.90 -3.04 7.44
N GLU A 30 -20.95 -2.42 6.74
CA GLU A 30 -21.20 -1.64 5.52
C GLU A 30 -21.21 -2.50 4.25
N GLY A 31 -20.65 -3.72 4.31
CA GLY A 31 -20.52 -4.60 3.14
C GLY A 31 -19.47 -4.10 2.13
N THR A 32 -18.50 -3.32 2.59
CA THR A 32 -17.49 -2.63 1.79
C THR A 32 -16.08 -3.14 2.09
N VAL A 33 -15.18 -3.02 1.11
CA VAL A 33 -13.75 -3.27 1.28
C VAL A 33 -13.02 -1.96 1.07
N HIS A 34 -12.36 -1.48 2.12
CA HIS A 34 -11.55 -0.27 2.09
C HIS A 34 -10.16 -0.63 1.55
N ILE A 35 -9.83 -0.10 0.38
CA ILE A 35 -8.56 -0.33 -0.31
C ILE A 35 -7.67 0.90 -0.09
N VAL A 36 -6.49 0.68 0.49
CA VAL A 36 -5.49 1.71 0.72
C VAL A 36 -4.24 1.35 -0.09
N GLY A 37 -3.98 2.14 -1.13
CA GLY A 37 -2.77 2.05 -1.95
C GLY A 37 -1.69 3.04 -1.53
N CYS A 38 -0.53 2.95 -2.19
CA CYS A 38 0.56 3.89 -1.98
C CYS A 38 0.23 5.27 -2.57
N VAL A 39 0.54 6.32 -1.82
CA VAL A 39 0.43 7.69 -2.31
C VAL A 39 1.60 8.00 -3.23
N THR A 40 1.30 8.40 -4.47
CA THR A 40 2.30 8.91 -5.40
C THR A 40 2.48 10.41 -5.16
N TRP A 41 3.57 10.80 -4.51
CA TRP A 41 4.02 12.18 -4.53
C TRP A 41 4.78 12.41 -5.84
N GLY A 42 4.52 13.51 -6.54
CA GLY A 42 5.25 13.89 -7.75
C GLY A 42 6.74 13.99 -7.41
N ALA A 43 7.49 12.94 -7.73
CA ALA A 43 8.88 12.83 -7.32
C ALA A 43 9.68 13.88 -8.12
N PRO A 44 10.47 14.73 -7.46
CA PRO A 44 11.32 15.67 -8.19
C PRO A 44 12.29 14.92 -9.10
N GLU A 45 12.63 15.52 -10.25
CA GLU A 45 13.61 15.00 -11.19
C GLU A 45 14.88 14.59 -10.41
N ASN A 46 15.32 13.33 -10.54
CA ASN A 46 16.42 12.66 -9.81
C ASN A 46 16.07 11.94 -8.48
N SER A 47 14.80 11.72 -8.16
CA SER A 47 14.43 10.86 -7.01
C SER A 47 14.54 9.37 -7.35
N LEU A 48 15.25 8.61 -6.51
CA LEU A 48 15.28 7.15 -6.61
C LEU A 48 14.05 6.55 -5.94
N LEU A 49 13.25 5.79 -6.70
CA LEU A 49 12.12 5.03 -6.17
C LEU A 49 12.63 3.66 -5.69
N GLU A 50 12.87 3.53 -4.38
CA GLU A 50 13.16 2.21 -3.81
C GLU A 50 11.87 1.40 -3.66
N LYS A 51 11.70 0.35 -4.47
CA LYS A 51 10.66 -0.67 -4.27
C LYS A 51 11.24 -1.84 -3.49
N LYS A 52 10.65 -2.16 -2.34
CA LYS A 52 11.03 -3.33 -1.53
C LYS A 52 9.99 -4.44 -1.73
N ILE A 53 10.43 -5.69 -1.79
CA ILE A 53 9.54 -6.87 -1.81
C ILE A 53 9.03 -7.08 -0.38
N LYS A 54 8.11 -6.23 0.06
CA LYS A 54 7.45 -6.30 1.38
C LYS A 54 5.97 -6.00 1.20
N PRO A 55 5.06 -6.57 2.00
CA PRO A 55 3.64 -6.22 1.92
C PRO A 55 3.40 -4.74 2.30
N HIS A 56 2.31 -4.13 1.82
CA HIS A 56 1.94 -2.74 2.12
C HIS A 56 2.00 -2.47 3.64
N PRO A 57 2.56 -1.34 4.10
CA PRO A 57 3.10 -0.20 3.35
C PRO A 57 4.58 -0.37 2.92
N GLY A 58 5.17 -1.54 3.11
CA GLY A 58 6.58 -1.80 2.84
C GLY A 58 6.96 -1.82 1.35
N CYS A 59 6.06 -2.23 0.46
CA CYS A 59 6.26 -2.14 -1.00
C CYS A 59 6.05 -0.74 -1.57
N CYS A 60 5.59 0.21 -0.75
CA CYS A 60 5.35 1.56 -1.25
C CYS A 60 6.67 2.25 -1.60
N PRO A 61 6.72 2.95 -2.75
CA PRO A 61 7.87 3.75 -3.10
C PRO A 61 8.09 4.82 -2.04
N LYS A 62 9.35 4.98 -1.64
CA LYS A 62 9.77 6.09 -0.78
C LYS A 62 10.58 7.06 -1.62
N VAL A 63 10.24 8.34 -1.54
CA VAL A 63 11.09 9.41 -2.11
C VAL A 63 12.26 9.59 -1.15
N VAL A 64 13.46 9.25 -1.60
CA VAL A 64 14.69 9.54 -0.88
C VAL A 64 15.30 10.79 -1.50
N CYS A 65 15.25 11.90 -0.79
CA CYS A 65 15.97 13.11 -1.20
C CYS A 65 17.46 12.93 -0.91
N PRO A 66 18.36 13.30 -1.84
CA PRO A 66 19.78 13.33 -1.52
C PRO A 66 20.02 14.27 -0.34
N PRO A 67 20.99 13.97 0.54
CA PRO A 67 21.35 14.87 1.61
C PRO A 67 21.76 16.21 1.00
N ILE A 68 21.23 17.31 1.54
CA ILE A 68 21.62 18.66 1.15
C ILE A 68 23.12 18.78 1.47
N ARG A 69 23.96 18.87 0.43
CA ARG A 69 25.35 19.30 0.62
C ARG A 69 25.30 20.79 0.95
N THR A 70 25.31 21.11 2.24
CA THR A 70 25.72 22.42 2.77
C THR A 70 27.22 22.61 2.60
#